data_AF-A0A955S0W0-F1
#
_entry.id   AF-A0A955S0W0-F1
#
_cell.length_a   1.000
_cell.length_b   1.000
_cell.length_c   1.000
_cell.angle_alpha   90.00
_cell.angle_beta   90.00
_cell.angle_gamma   90.00
#
_symmetry.space_group_name_H-M   'P 1'
#
loop_
_entity.id
_entity.type
_entity.pdbx_description
1 polymer ?
#
loop_
_entity_poly.entity_id
_entity_poly.type
_entity_poly.pdbx_seq_one_letter_code
_entity_poly.pdbx_strand_id
1 'polypeptide(L)'
;MKKLALLLCFMFLLSTSAHAFLYEDIKILTQEEVKKLSDKDLENAYLEARIEEKASSEFHRGAGFSNVKEYRKRKELLRYIYYLKKELSEREKLDLEEIDTNLR
;
A
#
# COMPACT_ATOMS: atom_id res chain seq x y z
N MET A 1 -6.39 -38.45 29.29
CA MET A 1 -7.34 -37.83 28.33
C MET A 1 -7.67 -36.38 28.64
N LYS A 2 -8.04 -36.00 29.89
CA LYS A 2 -8.37 -34.60 30.25
C LYS A 2 -7.25 -33.56 29.98
N LYS A 3 -5.98 -33.95 30.10
CA LYS A 3 -4.81 -33.07 29.82
C LYS A 3 -4.58 -32.81 28.33
N LEU A 4 -5.04 -33.69 27.44
CA LEU A 4 -4.85 -33.56 25.99
C LEU A 4 -5.85 -32.55 25.39
N ALA A 5 -7.07 -32.53 25.92
CA ALA A 5 -8.10 -31.56 25.54
C ALA A 5 -7.67 -30.11 25.88
N LEU A 6 -7.00 -29.92 27.03
CA LEU A 6 -6.50 -28.61 27.44
C LEU A 6 -5.40 -28.08 26.50
N LEU A 7 -4.53 -28.97 26.01
CA LEU A 7 -3.46 -28.63 25.07
C LEU A 7 -4.01 -28.24 23.69
N LEU A 8 -5.04 -28.94 23.22
CA LEU A 8 -5.75 -28.64 21.96
C LEU A 8 -6.49 -27.29 22.01
N CYS A 9 -7.10 -26.95 23.15
CA CYS A 9 -7.73 -25.64 23.33
C CYS A 9 -6.71 -24.50 23.36
N PHE A 10 -5.51 -24.72 23.91
CA PHE A 10 -4.47 -23.69 23.95
C PHE A 10 -3.84 -23.42 22.57
N MET A 11 -3.78 -24.44 21.71
CA MET A 11 -3.27 -24.30 20.35
C MET A 11 -4.22 -23.53 19.42
N PHE A 12 -5.54 -23.59 19.67
CA PHE A 12 -6.56 -22.83 18.94
C PHE A 12 -6.57 -21.32 19.28
N LEU A 13 -6.05 -20.93 20.44
CA LEU A 13 -5.99 -19.52 20.86
C LEU A 13 -4.84 -18.76 20.19
N LEU A 14 -3.90 -19.45 19.56
CA LEU A 14 -2.73 -18.85 18.89
C LEU A 14 -2.93 -18.66 17.38
N SER A 15 -4.07 -19.07 16.81
CA SER A 15 -4.34 -18.97 15.37
C SER A 15 -5.06 -17.70 14.93
N THR A 16 -5.26 -16.71 15.81
CA THR A 16 -5.71 -15.38 15.39
C THR A 16 -4.55 -14.66 14.69
N SER A 17 -4.40 -14.96 13.41
CA SER A 17 -3.52 -14.26 12.49
C SER A 17 -3.93 -12.80 12.44
N ALA A 18 -3.02 -11.92 12.88
CA ALA A 18 -3.08 -10.51 12.63
C ALA A 18 -3.04 -10.28 11.11
N HIS A 19 -4.21 -10.21 10.50
CA HIS A 19 -4.38 -9.74 9.14
C HIS A 19 -4.25 -8.21 9.17
N ALA A 20 -3.04 -7.70 9.42
CA ALA A 20 -2.72 -6.31 9.12
C ALA A 20 -2.76 -6.17 7.60
N PHE A 21 -3.88 -5.70 7.06
CA PHE A 21 -4.14 -5.67 5.63
C PHE A 21 -3.41 -4.46 5.03
N LEU A 22 -2.36 -4.71 4.24
CA LEU A 22 -1.45 -3.74 3.59
C LEU A 22 -2.09 -2.72 2.63
N TYR A 23 -3.42 -2.59 2.61
CA TYR A 23 -4.14 -1.82 1.60
C TYR A 23 -5.53 -1.37 2.06
N GLU A 24 -5.78 -1.26 3.36
CA GLU A 24 -7.09 -0.80 3.86
C GLU A 24 -7.13 0.71 4.12
N ASP A 25 -5.98 1.35 4.38
CA ASP A 25 -5.97 2.74 4.84
C ASP A 25 -5.66 3.80 3.75
N ILE A 26 -5.24 3.40 2.54
CA ILE A 26 -5.00 4.35 1.45
C ILE A 26 -6.27 4.54 0.63
N LYS A 27 -6.83 5.75 0.69
CA LYS A 27 -7.90 6.15 -0.23
C LYS A 27 -7.32 6.35 -1.63
N ILE A 28 -7.51 5.38 -2.51
CA ILE A 28 -7.14 5.48 -3.92
C ILE A 28 -8.08 6.45 -4.62
N LEU A 29 -7.55 7.61 -5.05
CA LEU A 29 -8.32 8.62 -5.77
C LEU A 29 -8.33 8.34 -7.27
N THR A 30 -9.44 8.71 -7.91
CA THR A 30 -9.54 8.78 -9.37
C THR A 30 -8.69 9.93 -9.90
N GLN A 31 -8.36 9.90 -11.19
CA GLN A 31 -7.62 10.99 -11.84
C GLN A 31 -8.31 12.36 -11.68
N GLU A 32 -9.65 12.41 -11.77
CA GLU A 32 -10.40 13.67 -11.61
C GLU A 32 -10.43 14.18 -10.17
N GLU A 33 -10.27 13.30 -9.18
CA GLU A 33 -10.10 13.69 -7.79
C GLU A 33 -8.66 14.17 -7.52
N VAL A 34 -7.66 13.54 -8.13
CA VAL A 34 -6.25 13.97 -8.05
C VAL A 34 -6.09 15.41 -8.53
N LYS A 35 -6.70 15.77 -9.66
CA LYS A 35 -6.69 17.16 -10.19
C LYS A 35 -7.24 18.21 -9.23
N LYS A 36 -8.13 17.80 -8.31
CA LYS A 36 -8.76 18.72 -7.34
C LYS A 36 -7.93 18.90 -6.07
N LEU A 37 -6.86 18.15 -5.89
CA LEU A 37 -5.97 18.29 -4.74
C LEU A 37 -5.25 19.63 -4.77
N SER A 38 -5.04 20.20 -3.60
CA SER A 38 -4.07 21.28 -3.42
C SER A 38 -2.66 20.73 -3.67
N ASP A 39 -1.69 21.59 -3.99
CA ASP A 39 -0.31 21.14 -4.25
C ASP A 39 0.27 20.38 -3.05
N LYS A 40 0.03 20.88 -1.83
CA LYS A 40 0.46 20.22 -0.59
C LYS A 40 -0.18 18.84 -0.42
N ASP A 41 -1.48 18.73 -0.69
CA ASP A 41 -2.18 17.44 -0.56
C ASP A 41 -1.74 16.46 -1.64
N LEU A 42 -1.40 16.96 -2.83
CA LEU A 42 -0.91 16.18 -3.95
C LEU A 42 0.51 15.63 -3.69
N GLU A 43 1.40 16.46 -3.14
CA GLU A 43 2.74 16.06 -2.67
C GLU A 43 2.66 14.99 -1.59
N ASN A 44 1.85 15.22 -0.55
CA ASN A 44 1.66 14.26 0.54
C ASN A 44 1.06 12.95 0.04
N ALA A 45 0.03 13.02 -0.82
CA ALA A 45 -0.58 11.83 -1.41
C ALA A 45 0.43 11.02 -2.24
N TYR A 46 1.32 11.68 -2.97
CA TYR A 46 2.39 11.02 -3.72
C TYR A 46 3.38 10.32 -2.79
N LEU A 47 3.84 11.00 -1.74
CA LEU A 47 4.74 10.43 -0.75
C LEU A 47 4.14 9.17 -0.10
N GLU A 48 2.93 9.26 0.44
CA GLU A 48 2.23 8.14 1.09
C GLU A 48 2.04 6.97 0.13
N ALA A 49 1.59 7.24 -1.10
CA ALA A 49 1.43 6.19 -2.11
C ALA A 49 2.77 5.50 -2.45
N ARG A 50 3.90 6.23 -2.42
CA ARG A 50 5.24 5.65 -2.65
C ARG A 50 5.76 4.85 -1.45
N ILE A 51 5.49 5.27 -0.22
CA ILE A 51 5.79 4.49 0.99
C ILE A 51 5.08 3.13 0.91
N GLU A 52 3.81 3.15 0.53
CA GLU A 52 2.98 1.96 0.43
C GLU A 52 3.38 1.07 -0.75
N GLU A 53 3.82 1.68 -1.84
CA GLU A 53 4.39 0.95 -2.98
C GLU A 53 5.64 0.17 -2.59
N LYS A 54 6.52 0.79 -1.80
CA LYS A 54 7.74 0.18 -1.26
C LYS A 54 7.40 -0.93 -0.27
N ALA A 55 6.56 -0.66 0.72
CA ALA A 55 6.12 -1.66 1.69
C ALA A 55 5.51 -2.86 0.98
N SER A 56 4.55 -2.61 0.07
CA SER A 56 3.94 -3.64 -0.77
C SER A 56 4.98 -4.44 -1.56
N SER A 57 6.03 -3.81 -2.09
CA SER A 57 7.09 -4.50 -2.83
C SER A 57 7.90 -5.42 -1.91
N GLU A 58 8.27 -4.95 -0.73
CA GLU A 58 9.04 -5.71 0.25
C GLU A 58 8.28 -6.92 0.79
N PHE A 59 7.00 -6.74 1.15
CA PHE A 59 6.14 -7.82 1.63
C PHE A 59 5.96 -8.95 0.60
N HIS A 60 5.87 -8.61 -0.68
CA HIS A 60 5.64 -9.59 -1.74
C HIS A 60 6.93 -10.05 -2.45
N ARG A 61 8.11 -9.56 -2.05
CA ARG A 61 9.39 -9.84 -2.72
C ARG A 61 9.74 -11.32 -2.79
N GLY A 62 9.44 -12.07 -1.73
CA GLY A 62 9.78 -13.50 -1.62
C GLY A 62 8.64 -14.45 -1.99
N ALA A 63 7.40 -14.11 -1.66
CA ALA A 63 6.25 -14.99 -1.79
C ALA A 63 5.39 -14.70 -3.04
N GLY A 64 5.59 -13.56 -3.71
CA GLY A 64 4.66 -13.06 -4.72
C GLY A 64 3.31 -12.66 -4.11
N PHE A 65 2.31 -12.40 -4.95
CA PHE A 65 0.95 -12.10 -4.50
C PHE A 65 0.20 -13.38 -4.15
N SER A 66 -0.37 -13.45 -2.95
CA SER A 66 -1.02 -14.66 -2.44
C SER A 66 -2.40 -14.89 -3.08
N ASN A 67 -3.00 -13.84 -3.65
CA ASN A 67 -4.29 -13.93 -4.32
C ASN A 67 -4.52 -12.80 -5.36
N VAL A 68 -5.56 -12.98 -6.18
CA VAL A 68 -5.96 -12.02 -7.23
C VAL A 68 -6.38 -10.66 -6.66
N LYS A 69 -6.90 -10.62 -5.42
CA LYS A 69 -7.35 -9.38 -4.78
C LYS A 69 -6.15 -8.49 -4.43
N GLU A 70 -5.10 -9.05 -3.84
CA GLU A 70 -3.84 -8.35 -3.55
C GLU A 70 -3.16 -7.86 -4.82
N TYR A 71 -3.08 -8.71 -5.85
CA TYR A 71 -2.52 -8.29 -7.14
C TYR A 71 -3.33 -7.15 -7.79
N ARG A 72 -4.66 -7.18 -7.66
CA ARG A 72 -5.51 -6.07 -8.13
C ARG A 72 -5.23 -4.78 -7.37
N LYS A 73 -5.17 -4.85 -6.04
CA LYS A 73 -4.85 -3.70 -5.17
C LYS A 73 -3.48 -3.11 -5.50
N ARG A 74 -2.47 -3.97 -5.76
CA ARG A 74 -1.16 -3.52 -6.26
C ARG A 74 -1.28 -2.70 -7.55
N LYS A 75 -2.05 -3.19 -8.53
CA LYS A 75 -2.24 -2.46 -9.80
C LYS A 75 -2.98 -1.13 -9.59
N GLU A 76 -3.95 -1.10 -8.69
CA GLU A 76 -4.67 0.13 -8.34
C GLU A 76 -3.73 1.17 -7.71
N LEU A 77 -2.88 0.75 -6.77
CA LEU A 77 -1.84 1.60 -6.19
C LEU A 77 -0.86 2.15 -7.25
N LEU A 78 -0.38 1.30 -8.16
CA LEU A 78 0.52 1.74 -9.23
C LEU A 78 -0.15 2.74 -10.19
N ARG A 79 -1.43 2.56 -10.51
CA ARG A 79 -2.20 3.54 -11.30
C ARG A 79 -2.37 4.86 -10.57
N TYR A 80 -2.65 4.80 -9.28
CA TYR A 80 -2.80 5.98 -8.45
C TYR A 80 -1.51 6.81 -8.42
N ILE A 81 -0.37 6.17 -8.19
CA ILE A 81 0.97 6.79 -8.24
C ILE A 81 1.22 7.43 -9.60
N TYR A 82 0.84 6.76 -10.69
CA TYR A 82 0.95 7.34 -12.03
C TYR A 82 0.12 8.62 -12.17
N TYR A 83 -1.13 8.65 -11.70
CA TYR A 83 -1.97 9.84 -11.76
C TYR A 83 -1.41 11.00 -10.93
N LEU A 84 -0.94 10.71 -9.72
CA LEU A 84 -0.29 11.69 -8.85
C LEU A 84 0.98 12.27 -9.50
N LYS A 85 1.87 11.40 -9.98
CA LYS A 85 3.12 11.80 -10.65
C LYS A 85 2.86 12.65 -11.89
N LYS A 86 1.86 12.26 -12.68
CA LYS A 86 1.46 13.01 -13.87
C LYS A 86 0.99 14.42 -13.51
N GLU A 87 0.08 14.55 -12.55
CA GLU A 87 -0.41 15.85 -12.10
C GLU A 87 0.72 16.73 -11.53
N LEU A 88 1.61 16.15 -10.72
CA LEU A 88 2.77 16.84 -10.16
C LEU A 88 3.72 17.38 -11.23
N SER A 89 3.95 16.57 -12.26
CA SER A 89 4.75 16.96 -13.42
C SER A 89 4.07 18.05 -14.24
N GLU A 90 2.75 17.99 -14.42
CA GLU A 90 1.97 19.00 -15.16
C GLU A 90 1.95 20.35 -14.44
N ARG A 91 2.07 20.36 -13.11
CA ARG A 91 2.14 21.59 -12.30
C ARG A 91 3.55 22.18 -12.15
N GLU A 92 4.59 21.52 -12.68
CA GLU A 92 6.01 21.89 -12.49
C GLU A 92 6.43 21.98 -11.00
N LYS A 93 5.77 21.21 -10.12
CA LYS A 93 5.85 21.41 -8.66
C LYS A 93 6.92 20.62 -7.93
N LEU A 94 7.60 19.66 -8.56
CA LEU A 94 8.39 18.69 -7.79
C LEU A 94 9.71 18.26 -8.43
N ASP A 95 10.74 18.25 -7.59
CA ASP A 95 11.92 17.41 -7.74
C ASP A 95 11.50 15.94 -7.47
N LEU A 96 10.79 15.35 -8.42
CA LEU A 96 10.31 13.96 -8.35
C LEU A 96 11.49 12.97 -8.21
N GLU A 97 12.71 13.39 -8.56
CA GLU A 97 13.90 12.56 -8.40
C GLU A 97 14.28 12.38 -6.93
N GLU A 98 14.07 13.37 -6.06
CA GLU A 98 14.41 13.26 -4.64
C GLU A 98 13.56 12.19 -3.93
N ILE A 99 12.23 12.25 -4.07
CA ILE A 99 11.31 11.27 -3.48
C ILE A 99 11.55 9.88 -4.08
N ASP A 100 11.74 9.80 -5.41
CA ASP A 100 11.97 8.52 -6.08
C ASP A 100 13.31 7.89 -5.66
N THR A 101 14.33 8.70 -5.39
CA THR A 101 15.67 8.24 -4.96
C THR A 101 15.66 7.75 -3.52
N ASN A 102 15.00 8.47 -2.61
CA ASN A 102 14.95 8.10 -1.19
C ASN A 102 14.16 6.81 -0.91
N LEU A 103 13.31 6.39 -1.85
CA LEU A 103 12.46 5.20 -1.71
C LEU A 103 12.83 4.04 -2.65
N ARG A 104 13.92 4.16 -3.43
CA ARG A 104 14.48 3.06 -4.23
C ARG A 104 15.12 2.00 -3.34
#